data_AF-A0A6C1RKB9-F1
#
_entry.id   AF-A0A6C1RKB9-F1
#
_cell.length_a   1.000
_cell.length_b   1.000
_cell.length_c   1.000
_cell.angle_alpha   90.00
_cell.angle_beta   90.00
_cell.angle_gamma   90.00
#
_symmetry.space_group_name_H-M   'P 1'
#
loop_
_entity.id
_entity.type
_entity.pdbx_description
1 polymer ?
#
loop_
_entity_poly.entity_id
_entity_poly.type
_entity_poly.pdbx_seq_one_letter_code
_entity_poly.pdbx_strand_id
1 'polypeptide(L)'
;MKKFAIITLMAALVAALGATQDMFPQESTEQINVDETELAQFVDALQQIEQVQMETQEEMISVLNDLDLSTDRFNELYQAEHNPEFELEQPLSDDEEQRYRMAEQELQGIQEDSQVEMSQVVENQGIDIDRFNEIYVALTQDPELQQRVQDIMN
;
A
#
# COMPACT_ATOMS: atom_id res chain seq x y z
N MET A 1 -3.80 -39.72 2.14
CA MET A 1 -5.19 -40.22 1.95
C MET A 1 -6.05 -39.52 3.00
N LYS A 2 -7.03 -38.68 2.69
CA LYS A 2 -8.18 -38.89 1.79
C LYS A 2 -8.52 -37.62 1.01
N LYS A 3 -8.71 -37.80 -0.30
CA LYS A 3 -9.46 -36.91 -1.19
C LYS A 3 -10.95 -37.14 -0.90
N PHE A 4 -11.79 -36.12 -0.95
CA PHE A 4 -13.09 -36.20 -1.63
C PHE A 4 -13.52 -34.80 -2.07
N ALA A 5 -13.79 -34.71 -3.36
CA ALA A 5 -14.30 -33.55 -4.05
C ALA A 5 -15.85 -33.62 -4.15
N ILE A 6 -16.40 -32.58 -4.78
CA ILE A 6 -17.67 -32.53 -5.53
C ILE A 6 -18.84 -31.79 -4.84
N ILE A 7 -18.90 -30.48 -5.13
CA ILE A 7 -19.97 -29.78 -5.90
C ILE A 7 -21.42 -30.19 -5.59
N THR A 8 -22.24 -29.23 -5.14
CA THR A 8 -23.59 -28.89 -5.69
C THR A 8 -24.01 -27.55 -5.04
N LEU A 9 -23.97 -26.42 -5.74
CA LEU A 9 -25.08 -25.82 -6.51
C LEU A 9 -26.36 -25.57 -5.68
N MET A 10 -26.57 -24.33 -5.22
CA MET A 10 -27.92 -23.78 -5.06
C MET A 10 -28.01 -22.46 -5.83
N ALA A 11 -28.42 -22.60 -7.09
CA ALA A 11 -29.13 -21.58 -7.81
C ALA A 11 -30.58 -21.55 -7.30
N ALA A 12 -31.03 -20.37 -6.87
CA ALA A 12 -32.41 -19.88 -6.83
C ALA A 12 -32.29 -18.46 -6.24
N LEU A 13 -32.78 -17.37 -6.82
CA LEU A 13 -33.90 -17.20 -7.71
C LEU A 13 -33.85 -15.74 -8.23
N VAL A 14 -33.52 -15.52 -9.50
CA VAL A 14 -33.96 -14.30 -10.21
C VAL A 14 -34.55 -14.75 -11.54
N ALA A 15 -35.75 -15.32 -11.43
CA ALA A 15 -36.67 -15.44 -12.56
C ALA A 15 -37.62 -14.25 -12.48
N ALA A 16 -37.21 -13.13 -13.05
CA ALA A 16 -38.10 -12.03 -13.38
C ALA A 16 -37.61 -11.38 -14.69
N LEU A 17 -38.18 -11.88 -15.79
CA LEU A 17 -38.56 -11.14 -17.00
C LEU A 17 -37.43 -10.55 -17.85
N GLY A 18 -37.37 -11.00 -19.10
CA GLY A 18 -36.39 -10.62 -20.10
C GLY A 18 -36.36 -9.13 -20.44
N ALA A 19 -35.24 -8.75 -21.07
CA ALA A 19 -34.76 -7.40 -21.41
C ALA A 19 -33.85 -6.78 -20.34
N THR A 20 -32.56 -7.13 -20.39
CA THR A 20 -31.35 -6.30 -20.08
C THR A 20 -30.12 -7.23 -19.96
N GLN A 21 -29.75 -7.90 -21.06
CA GLN A 21 -28.43 -8.52 -21.20
C GLN A 21 -27.44 -7.47 -21.74
N ASP A 22 -27.24 -6.37 -21.01
CA ASP A 22 -26.24 -5.32 -21.32
C ASP A 22 -26.05 -4.44 -20.08
N MET A 23 -25.71 -5.03 -18.93
CA MET A 23 -25.42 -4.27 -17.70
C MET A 23 -24.31 -4.93 -16.88
N PHE A 24 -23.21 -5.28 -17.53
CA PHE A 24 -21.90 -5.19 -16.90
C PHE A 24 -20.95 -4.70 -17.99
N PRO A 25 -20.46 -3.44 -17.91
CA PRO A 25 -19.25 -3.09 -18.65
C PRO A 25 -18.19 -4.09 -18.22
N GLN A 26 -17.80 -5.00 -19.10
CA GLN A 26 -16.48 -5.59 -18.99
C GLN A 26 -15.53 -4.43 -19.24
N GLU A 27 -15.04 -3.80 -18.17
CA GLU A 27 -13.87 -2.94 -18.30
C GLU A 27 -12.81 -3.79 -18.98
N SER A 28 -12.48 -3.38 -20.19
CA SER A 28 -11.39 -3.97 -20.93
C SER A 28 -10.16 -3.59 -20.12
N THR A 29 -9.52 -4.55 -19.46
CA THR A 29 -8.20 -4.33 -18.87
C THR A 29 -7.31 -3.91 -20.03
N GLU A 30 -7.04 -2.61 -20.17
CA GLU A 30 -6.09 -2.12 -21.15
C GLU A 30 -4.73 -2.69 -20.76
N GLN A 31 -4.35 -3.77 -21.44
CA GLN A 31 -3.08 -4.41 -21.26
C GLN A 31 -2.03 -3.48 -21.87
N ILE A 32 -1.30 -2.78 -21.00
CA ILE A 32 -0.22 -1.89 -21.43
C ILE A 32 0.94 -2.72 -21.99
N ASN A 33 1.60 -2.19 -23.01
CA ASN A 33 2.85 -2.78 -23.48
C ASN A 33 3.98 -2.28 -22.57
N VAL A 34 4.70 -3.21 -21.95
CA VAL A 34 5.91 -2.96 -21.15
C VAL A 34 7.03 -3.81 -21.72
N ASP A 35 8.09 -3.18 -22.23
CA ASP A 35 9.23 -3.91 -22.79
C ASP A 35 10.19 -4.43 -21.70
N GLU A 36 11.20 -5.22 -22.08
CA GLU A 36 12.13 -5.83 -21.11
C GLU A 36 13.01 -4.80 -20.40
N THR A 37 13.37 -3.69 -21.06
CA THR A 37 14.22 -2.65 -20.46
C THR A 37 13.40 -1.86 -19.44
N GLU A 38 12.21 -1.43 -19.83
CA GLU A 38 11.27 -0.72 -18.97
C GLU A 38 10.86 -1.57 -17.77
N LEU A 39 10.64 -2.88 -17.98
CA LEU A 39 10.32 -3.80 -16.89
C LEU A 39 11.48 -3.96 -15.90
N ALA A 40 12.73 -4.03 -16.39
CA ALA A 40 13.91 -4.09 -15.52
C ALA A 40 14.06 -2.81 -14.68
N GLN A 41 13.95 -1.64 -15.31
CA GLN A 41 13.98 -0.35 -14.63
C GLN A 41 12.87 -0.24 -13.56
N PHE A 42 11.67 -0.74 -13.87
CA PHE A 42 10.55 -0.77 -12.94
C PHE A 42 10.83 -1.67 -11.74
N VAL A 43 11.39 -2.86 -11.97
CA VAL A 43 11.77 -3.80 -10.90
C VAL A 43 12.89 -3.22 -10.02
N ASP A 44 13.88 -2.55 -10.60
CA ASP A 44 14.95 -1.88 -9.86
C ASP A 44 14.42 -0.72 -9.00
N ALA A 45 13.44 0.05 -9.52
CA ALA A 45 12.75 1.09 -8.77
C ALA A 45 11.94 0.50 -7.61
N LEU A 46 11.20 -0.59 -7.84
CA LEU A 46 10.43 -1.27 -6.80
C LEU A 46 11.32 -1.72 -5.63
N GLN A 47 12.44 -2.38 -5.91
CA GLN A 47 13.36 -2.85 -4.86
C GLN A 47 13.92 -1.71 -4.01
N GLN A 48 14.27 -0.58 -4.65
CA GLN A 48 14.76 0.59 -3.93
C GLN A 48 13.65 1.30 -3.14
N ILE A 49 12.44 1.38 -3.67
CA ILE A 49 11.26 1.89 -2.96
C ILE A 49 10.97 1.02 -1.72
N GLU A 50 11.08 -0.30 -1.81
CA GLU A 50 10.95 -1.20 -0.67
C GLU A 50 12.02 -0.92 0.40
N GLN A 51 13.27 -0.67 -0.01
CA GLN A 51 14.35 -0.29 0.90
C GLN A 51 14.06 1.02 1.62
N VAL A 52 13.66 2.08 0.89
CA VAL A 52 13.28 3.38 1.47
C VAL A 52 12.14 3.21 2.47
N GLN A 53 11.12 2.40 2.16
CA GLN A 53 10.01 2.13 3.07
C GLN A 53 10.44 1.39 4.35
N MET A 54 11.40 0.47 4.27
CA MET A 54 11.95 -0.19 5.46
C MET A 54 12.71 0.81 6.35
N GLU A 55 13.59 1.61 5.76
CA GLU A 55 14.36 2.63 6.48
C GLU A 55 13.45 3.69 7.12
N THR A 56 12.42 4.12 6.39
CA THR A 56 11.40 5.04 6.89
C THR A 56 10.69 4.48 8.13
N GLN A 57 10.28 3.20 8.10
CA GLN A 57 9.65 2.56 9.26
C GLN A 57 10.59 2.46 10.46
N GLU A 58 11.86 2.12 10.24
CA GLU A 58 12.88 2.08 11.29
C GLU A 58 13.10 3.46 11.92
N GLU A 59 13.17 4.52 11.11
CA GLU A 59 13.35 5.89 11.58
C GLU A 59 12.15 6.38 12.41
N MET A 60 10.93 6.12 11.96
CA MET A 60 9.71 6.44 12.72
C MET A 60 9.69 5.77 14.09
N ILE A 61 10.06 4.49 14.16
CA ILE A 61 10.16 3.75 15.42
C ILE A 61 11.25 4.36 16.31
N SER A 62 12.37 4.78 15.74
CA SER A 62 13.45 5.44 16.49
C SER A 62 12.99 6.73 17.13
N VAL A 63 12.31 7.61 16.39
CA VAL A 63 11.75 8.88 16.89
C VAL A 63 10.81 8.64 18.07
N LEU A 64 9.90 7.68 17.94
CA LEU A 64 8.97 7.32 19.01
C LEU A 64 9.69 6.82 20.27
N ASN A 65 10.71 5.97 20.11
CA ASN A 65 11.52 5.50 21.24
C ASN A 65 12.31 6.64 21.91
N ASP A 66 12.88 7.56 21.14
CA ASP A 66 13.62 8.72 21.68
C ASP A 66 12.73 9.67 22.48
N LEU A 67 11.44 9.71 22.14
CA LEU A 67 10.40 10.45 22.85
C LEU A 67 9.74 9.66 23.98
N ASP A 68 10.23 8.47 24.34
CA ASP A 68 9.64 7.59 25.36
C ASP A 68 8.12 7.42 25.13
N LEU A 69 7.76 7.17 23.86
CA LEU A 69 6.39 6.98 23.41
C LEU A 69 6.32 5.69 22.59
N SER A 70 5.56 4.69 23.04
CA SER A 70 5.42 3.45 22.27
C SER A 70 4.56 3.67 21.03
N THR A 71 4.74 2.85 20.00
CA THR A 71 3.90 2.87 18.79
C THR A 71 2.42 2.66 19.12
N ASP A 72 2.10 1.73 20.03
CA ASP A 72 0.72 1.49 20.46
C ASP A 72 0.12 2.73 21.13
N ARG A 73 0.89 3.41 21.98
CA ARG A 73 0.42 4.62 22.67
C ARG A 73 0.28 5.79 21.71
N PHE A 74 1.21 5.99 20.79
CA PHE A 74 1.08 6.98 19.72
C PHE A 74 -0.20 6.74 18.91
N ASN A 75 -0.44 5.51 18.49
CA ASN A 75 -1.64 5.14 17.74
C ASN A 75 -2.93 5.39 18.53
N GLU A 76 -2.95 5.06 19.82
CA GLU A 76 -4.09 5.33 20.70
C GLU A 76 -4.40 6.83 20.77
N LEU A 77 -3.38 7.67 20.96
CA LEU A 77 -3.52 9.13 21.03
C LEU A 77 -4.00 9.70 19.69
N TYR A 78 -3.44 9.23 18.58
CA TYR A 78 -3.85 9.62 17.24
C TYR A 78 -5.32 9.30 16.96
N GLN A 79 -5.77 8.11 17.37
CA GLN A 79 -7.18 7.72 17.23
C GLN A 79 -8.09 8.58 18.10
N ALA A 80 -7.70 8.88 19.34
CA ALA A 80 -8.47 9.76 20.21
C ALA A 80 -8.60 11.19 19.66
N GLU A 81 -7.57 11.70 18.98
CA GLU A 81 -7.59 13.02 18.35
C GLU A 81 -8.54 13.07 17.14
N HIS A 82 -8.54 12.02 16.31
CA HIS A 82 -9.29 11.99 15.04
C HIS A 82 -10.69 11.36 15.17
N ASN A 83 -10.96 10.65 16.27
CA ASN A 83 -12.25 10.03 16.55
C ASN A 83 -12.77 10.43 17.94
N PRO A 84 -13.75 11.36 18.01
CA PRO A 84 -14.34 11.80 19.28
C PRO A 84 -15.03 10.70 20.10
N GLU A 85 -15.37 9.55 19.49
CA GLU A 85 -15.97 8.41 20.17
C GLU A 85 -14.92 7.45 20.76
N PHE A 86 -13.64 7.66 20.44
CA PHE A 86 -12.56 6.83 20.95
C PHE A 86 -12.17 7.29 22.36
N GLU A 87 -12.24 6.37 23.31
CA GLU A 87 -11.85 6.62 24.70
C GLU A 87 -10.44 6.11 24.95
N LEU A 88 -9.59 6.94 25.56
CA LEU A 88 -8.27 6.53 26.00
C LEU A 88 -8.37 5.48 27.11
N GLU A 89 -7.52 4.46 27.04
CA GLU A 89 -7.35 3.46 28.09
C GLU A 89 -6.76 4.08 29.36
N GLN A 90 -5.93 5.12 29.19
CA GLN A 90 -5.28 5.86 30.26
C GLN A 90 -5.36 7.37 30.04
N PRO A 91 -5.57 8.17 31.11
CA PRO A 91 -5.60 9.62 31.01
C PRO A 91 -4.33 10.18 30.37
N LEU A 92 -4.49 11.13 29.44
CA LEU A 92 -3.38 11.87 28.84
C LEU A 92 -2.85 12.91 29.84
N SER A 93 -1.54 12.90 30.07
CA SER A 93 -0.84 13.92 30.87
C SER A 93 -0.27 15.04 29.99
N ASP A 94 -0.07 16.23 30.55
CA ASP A 94 0.50 17.39 29.83
C ASP A 94 1.88 17.08 29.21
N ASP A 95 2.73 16.35 29.94
CA ASP A 95 4.07 15.96 29.48
C ASP A 95 3.98 14.95 28.31
N GLU A 96 2.99 14.06 28.34
CA GLU A 96 2.76 13.08 27.27
C GLU A 96 2.16 13.74 26.02
N GLU A 97 1.25 14.71 26.21
CA GLU A 97 0.68 15.51 25.12
C GLU A 97 1.77 16.29 24.37
N GLN A 98 2.80 16.79 25.07
CA GLN A 98 3.95 17.44 24.44
C GLN A 98 4.77 16.46 23.59
N ARG A 99 5.07 15.26 24.11
CA ARG A 99 5.83 14.24 23.37
C ARG A 99 5.05 13.74 22.16
N TYR A 100 3.74 13.56 22.30
CA TYR A 100 2.86 13.21 21.19
C TYR A 100 2.92 14.26 20.06
N ARG A 101 2.75 15.55 20.37
CA ARG A 101 2.86 16.62 19.35
C ARG A 101 4.23 16.68 18.66
N MET A 102 5.30 16.44 19.42
CA MET A 102 6.65 16.35 18.83
C MET A 102 6.77 15.16 17.89
N ALA A 103 6.25 14.00 18.29
CA ALA A 103 6.21 12.81 17.46
C ALA A 103 5.42 13.07 16.17
N GLU A 104 4.24 13.67 16.24
CA GLU A 104 3.46 14.00 15.04
C GLU A 104 4.25 14.85 14.03
N GLN A 105 4.92 15.90 14.53
CA GLN A 105 5.71 16.79 13.68
C GLN A 105 6.89 16.06 13.04
N GLU A 106 7.64 15.27 13.80
CA GLU A 106 8.81 14.54 13.30
C GLU A 106 8.41 13.42 12.34
N LEU A 107 7.36 12.66 12.68
CA LEU A 107 6.83 11.59 11.83
C LEU A 107 6.24 12.15 10.53
N GLN A 108 5.63 13.34 10.55
CA GLN A 108 5.20 14.01 9.31
C GLN A 108 6.41 14.35 8.43
N GLY A 109 7.48 14.90 9.01
CA GLY A 109 8.70 15.21 8.27
C GLY A 109 9.31 13.98 7.61
N ILE A 110 9.43 12.87 8.35
CA ILE A 110 9.92 11.59 7.82
C ILE A 110 9.05 11.09 6.66
N GLN A 111 7.72 11.22 6.75
CA GLN A 111 6.82 10.84 5.66
C GLN A 111 7.00 11.70 4.41
N GLU A 112 7.18 13.01 4.58
CA GLU A 112 7.39 13.93 3.47
C GLU A 112 8.73 13.66 2.77
N ASP A 113 9.80 13.47 3.53
CA ASP A 113 11.14 13.17 3.01
C ASP A 113 11.16 11.81 2.28
N SER A 114 10.52 10.79 2.85
CA SER A 114 10.37 9.46 2.24
C SER A 114 9.62 9.50 0.91
N GLN A 115 8.55 10.31 0.80
CA GLN A 115 7.82 10.52 -0.46
C GLN A 115 8.69 11.16 -1.55
N VAL A 116 9.53 12.13 -1.17
CA VAL A 116 10.49 12.76 -2.08
C VAL A 116 11.54 11.74 -2.54
N GLU A 117 12.08 10.95 -1.62
CA GLU A 117 13.09 9.94 -1.94
C GLU A 117 12.55 8.84 -2.86
N MET A 118 11.36 8.31 -2.58
CA MET A 118 10.69 7.32 -3.46
C MET A 118 10.47 7.88 -4.87
N SER A 119 10.06 9.16 -4.99
CA SER A 119 9.90 9.82 -6.29
C SER A 119 11.23 9.89 -7.05
N GLN A 120 12.31 10.26 -6.35
CA GLN A 120 13.66 10.31 -6.94
C GLN A 120 14.15 8.92 -7.35
N VAL A 121 13.86 7.87 -6.58
CA VAL A 121 14.20 6.48 -6.94
C VAL A 121 13.62 6.11 -8.31
N VAL A 122 12.34 6.42 -8.56
CA VAL A 122 11.68 6.16 -9.84
C VAL A 122 12.34 6.95 -10.97
N GLU A 123 12.49 8.26 -10.80
CA GLU A 123 13.09 9.13 -11.80
C GLU A 123 14.53 8.74 -12.15
N ASN A 124 15.31 8.31 -11.15
CA ASN A 124 16.69 7.85 -11.33
C ASN A 124 16.80 6.56 -12.13
N GLN A 125 15.75 5.72 -12.16
CA GLN A 125 15.68 4.57 -13.06
C GLN A 125 15.34 4.96 -14.50
N GLY A 126 15.03 6.23 -14.77
CA GLY A 126 14.66 6.72 -16.10
C GLY A 126 13.21 6.44 -16.48
N ILE A 127 12.36 6.17 -15.49
CA ILE A 127 10.91 6.04 -15.65
C ILE A 127 10.26 7.28 -15.04
N ASP A 128 9.21 7.80 -15.68
CA ASP A 128 8.38 8.85 -15.09
C ASP A 128 7.38 8.27 -14.07
N ILE A 129 7.03 9.03 -13.04
CA ILE A 129 6.15 8.58 -11.95
C ILE A 129 4.80 8.07 -12.47
N ASP A 130 4.20 8.74 -13.46
CA ASP A 130 2.92 8.30 -14.04
C ASP A 130 3.07 6.93 -14.70
N ARG A 131 4.19 6.73 -15.42
CA ARG A 131 4.47 5.46 -16.08
C ARG A 131 4.75 4.33 -15.10
N PHE A 132 5.48 4.61 -14.03
CA PHE A 132 5.67 3.66 -12.94
C PHE A 132 4.33 3.23 -12.33
N ASN A 133 3.43 4.17 -12.07
CA ASN A 133 2.09 3.90 -11.53
C ASN A 133 1.23 3.08 -12.50
N GLU A 134 1.27 3.37 -13.80
CA GLU A 134 0.59 2.56 -14.83
C GLU A 134 1.07 1.09 -14.79
N ILE A 135 2.39 0.88 -14.74
CA ILE A 135 2.98 -0.47 -14.68
C ILE A 135 2.59 -1.16 -13.38
N TYR A 136 2.60 -0.45 -12.25
CA TYR A 136 2.17 -0.98 -10.96
C TYR A 136 0.70 -1.41 -10.98
N VAL A 137 -0.20 -0.59 -11.51
CA VAL A 137 -1.63 -0.94 -11.65
C VAL A 137 -1.82 -2.14 -12.57
N ALA A 138 -1.13 -2.18 -13.71
CA ALA A 138 -1.18 -3.29 -14.64
C ALA A 138 -0.67 -4.60 -14.01
N LEU A 139 0.40 -4.53 -13.21
CA LEU A 139 0.97 -5.68 -12.50
C LEU A 139 -0.07 -6.35 -11.59
N THR A 140 -1.00 -5.60 -10.98
CA THR A 140 -2.05 -6.19 -10.13
C THR A 140 -3.11 -6.98 -10.90
N GLN A 141 -3.22 -6.75 -12.22
CA GLN A 141 -4.31 -7.26 -13.07
C GLN A 141 -3.84 -8.21 -14.17
N ASP A 142 -2.55 -8.17 -14.54
CA ASP A 142 -1.96 -8.95 -15.63
C ASP A 142 -1.05 -10.09 -15.10
N PRO A 143 -1.52 -11.34 -15.11
CA PRO A 143 -0.72 -12.50 -14.67
C PRO A 143 0.55 -12.74 -15.50
N GLU A 144 0.56 -12.36 -16.79
CA GLU A 144 1.74 -12.51 -17.63
C GLU A 144 2.82 -11.51 -17.21
N LEU A 145 2.43 -10.27 -16.95
CA LEU A 145 3.32 -9.25 -16.41
C LEU A 145 3.87 -9.65 -15.03
N GLN A 146 3.03 -10.23 -14.16
CA GLN A 146 3.47 -10.78 -12.87
C GLN A 146 4.54 -11.85 -13.03
N GLN A 147 4.36 -12.78 -13.97
CA GLN A 147 5.35 -13.81 -14.24
C GLN A 147 6.67 -13.21 -14.72
N ARG A 148 6.62 -12.22 -15.62
CA ARG A 148 7.82 -11.56 -16.14
C ARG A 148 8.59 -10.81 -15.03
N VAL A 149 7.88 -10.15 -14.10
CA VAL A 149 8.51 -9.53 -12.91
C VAL A 149 9.18 -10.59 -12.04
N GLN A 150 8.49 -11.70 -11.75
CA GLN A 150 9.07 -12.80 -10.97
C GLN A 150 10.33 -13.36 -11.63
N ASP A 151 10.33 -13.52 -12.96
CA ASP A 151 11.49 -14.04 -13.70
C ASP A 151 12.72 -13.12 -13.60
N ILE A 152 12.54 -11.80 -13.47
CA ILE A 152 13.64 -10.84 -13.23
C ILE A 152 14.17 -10.94 -11.80
N MET A 153 13.30 -11.20 -10.82
CA MET A 153 13.65 -11.26 -9.40
C MET A 153 14.27 -12.62 -8.96
N ASN A 154 14.25 -13.63 -9.82
CA ASN A 154 14.71 -15.00 -9.52
C ASN A 154 16.20 -15.23 -9.75
#